data_AF-A0A314YYF2-F1
#
_entry.id   AF-A0A314YYF2-F1
#
_cell.length_a   1.000
_cell.length_b   1.000
_cell.length_c   1.000
_cell.angle_alpha   90.00
_cell.angle_beta   90.00
_cell.angle_gamma   90.00
#
_symmetry.space_group_name_H-M   'P 1'
#
loop_
_entity.id
_entity.type
_entity.pdbx_description
1 polymer ?
#
loop_
_entity_poly.entity_id
_entity_poly.type
_entity_poly.pdbx_seq_one_letter_code
_entity_poly.pdbx_strand_id
1 'polypeptide(L)'
;MKVGSFLNILKAYGESGSYYGQWSAIGRTAVTTTMAGCSAALTTLFGKRLLSGHWNLTDICNGLLGGFAAITSGCSVVDPWAAIICGFVAAWVLMGCNKLAEKLKYDDPLEAAQLHGGCGSWGIIFTALFAKKAYVDEVYSGQPNRPYGLLMGGGGKLLAAHLVQIVVIVGFVSLTMGTLFFLLHKLKLLRISSEEEMAGMDVTSHGGLAYVYSEECNDPAMLKPGFVVSRTAPPSSAV
;
A
#
# COMPACT_ATOMS: atom_id res chain seq x y z
N MET A 1 5.01 -0.09 -9.46
CA MET A 1 6.47 0.15 -9.41
C MET A 1 6.90 0.73 -10.75
N LYS A 2 7.35 2.00 -10.83
CA LYS A 2 7.61 2.69 -12.12
C LYS A 2 8.92 2.21 -12.75
N VAL A 3 8.90 1.97 -14.07
CA VAL A 3 10.05 1.54 -14.90
C VAL A 3 11.26 2.48 -14.79
N GLY A 4 11.05 3.76 -14.47
CA GLY A 4 12.16 4.71 -14.23
C GLY A 4 12.97 4.46 -12.94
N SER A 5 12.45 3.68 -11.98
CA SER A 5 13.16 3.39 -10.73
C SER A 5 14.31 2.40 -10.92
N PHE A 6 14.18 1.46 -11.86
CA PHE A 6 15.23 0.46 -12.12
C PHE A 6 16.46 1.09 -12.79
N LEU A 7 16.27 2.08 -13.67
CA LEU A 7 17.37 2.80 -14.30
C LEU A 7 18.18 3.64 -13.29
N ASN A 8 17.55 4.12 -12.21
CA ASN A 8 18.25 4.81 -11.13
C ASN A 8 19.02 3.85 -10.20
N ILE A 9 18.58 2.60 -10.08
CA ILE A 9 19.27 1.55 -9.31
C ILE A 9 20.50 1.01 -10.08
N LEU A 10 20.38 0.90 -11.41
CA LEU A 10 21.46 0.43 -12.30
C LEU A 10 22.43 1.52 -12.74
N LYS A 11 22.16 2.79 -12.42
CA LYS A 11 23.11 3.87 -12.67
C LYS A 11 24.29 3.67 -11.73
N ALA A 12 25.39 3.13 -12.26
CA ALA A 12 26.68 3.23 -11.61
C ALA A 12 26.90 4.71 -11.28
N TYR A 13 27.03 5.02 -9.99
CA TYR A 13 27.25 6.36 -9.49
C TYR A 13 28.60 6.84 -10.03
N GLY A 14 28.59 7.46 -11.22
CA GLY A 14 29.78 7.99 -11.85
C GLY A 14 30.44 9.05 -10.97
N GLU A 15 31.75 9.24 -11.13
CA GLU A 15 32.62 10.17 -10.40
C GLU A 15 32.28 11.67 -10.60
N SER A 16 31.01 12.05 -10.69
CA SER A 16 30.62 13.42 -11.01
C SER A 16 29.29 13.79 -10.35
N GLY A 17 29.38 14.32 -9.13
CA GLY A 17 28.29 15.07 -8.49
C GLY A 17 28.19 14.80 -6.99
N SER A 18 28.75 15.70 -6.17
CA SER A 18 28.62 15.82 -4.71
C SER A 18 28.24 14.53 -3.97
N TYR A 19 29.25 13.72 -3.65
CA TYR A 19 29.10 12.48 -2.89
C TYR A 19 28.20 12.65 -1.66
N TYR A 20 28.28 13.77 -0.94
CA TYR A 20 27.50 14.00 0.27
C TYR A 20 25.97 14.10 0.07
N GLY A 21 25.49 14.66 -1.06
CA GLY A 21 24.05 14.91 -1.26
C GLY A 21 23.23 13.68 -1.65
N GLN A 22 23.87 12.65 -2.20
CA GLN A 22 23.18 11.42 -2.62
C GLN A 22 23.03 10.41 -1.48
N TRP A 23 24.05 10.25 -0.62
CA TRP A 23 23.99 9.32 0.52
C TRP A 23 23.06 9.79 1.63
N SER A 24 23.04 11.09 1.91
CA SER A 24 22.12 11.73 2.86
C SER A 24 20.65 11.49 2.48
N ALA A 25 20.32 11.62 1.20
CA ALA A 25 18.96 11.38 0.69
C ALA A 25 18.55 9.91 0.80
N ILE A 26 19.47 8.96 0.54
CA ILE A 26 19.23 7.52 0.71
C ILE A 26 19.00 7.20 2.19
N GLY A 27 19.88 7.67 3.07
CA GLY A 27 19.75 7.45 4.52
C GLY A 27 18.44 8.03 5.06
N ARG A 28 18.08 9.25 4.65
CA ARG A 28 16.80 9.89 4.99
C ARG A 28 15.61 9.07 4.48
N THR A 29 15.68 8.55 3.26
CA THR A 29 14.63 7.69 2.68
C THR A 29 14.42 6.42 3.51
N ALA A 30 15.50 5.75 3.92
CA ALA A 30 15.41 4.54 4.74
C ALA A 30 14.80 4.81 6.12
N VAL A 31 15.22 5.90 6.77
CA VAL A 31 14.73 6.30 8.10
C VAL A 31 13.27 6.72 8.04
N THR A 32 12.91 7.64 7.15
CA THR A 32 11.53 8.13 7.01
C THR A 32 10.55 7.00 6.66
N THR A 33 10.95 6.08 5.77
CA THR A 33 10.11 4.95 5.38
C THR A 33 9.82 4.03 6.56
N THR A 34 10.87 3.65 7.31
CA THR A 34 10.74 2.80 8.50
C THR A 34 9.90 3.48 9.58
N MET A 35 10.13 4.77 9.86
CA MET A 35 9.39 5.51 10.88
C MET A 35 7.91 5.67 10.53
N ALA A 36 7.58 5.94 9.26
CA ALA A 36 6.20 6.04 8.81
C ALA A 36 5.47 4.69 8.90
N GLY A 37 6.11 3.59 8.48
CA GLY A 37 5.55 2.25 8.60
C GLY A 37 5.29 1.84 10.04
N CYS A 38 6.27 2.03 10.93
CA CYS A 38 6.12 1.74 12.36
C CYS A 38 5.04 2.60 13.03
N SER A 39 4.98 3.89 12.70
CA SER A 39 3.95 4.79 13.25
C SER A 39 2.55 4.39 12.77
N ALA A 40 2.38 4.05 11.49
CA ALA A 40 1.10 3.57 10.97
C ALA A 40 0.70 2.23 11.61
N ALA A 41 1.65 1.30 11.77
CA ALA A 41 1.42 0.02 12.43
C ALA A 41 0.92 0.21 13.86
N LEU A 42 1.59 1.03 14.67
CA LEU A 42 1.19 1.33 16.05
C LEU A 42 -0.17 2.05 16.09
N THR A 43 -0.42 2.97 15.17
CA THR A 43 -1.67 3.71 15.13
C THR A 43 -2.85 2.80 14.78
N THR A 44 -2.69 1.91 13.78
CA THR A 44 -3.71 0.92 13.44
C THR A 44 -3.91 -0.09 14.55
N LEU A 45 -2.82 -0.54 15.17
CA LEU A 45 -2.83 -1.45 16.32
C LEU A 45 -3.72 -0.91 17.45
N PHE A 46 -3.45 0.31 17.94
CA PHE A 46 -4.25 0.92 19.00
C PHE A 46 -5.63 1.37 18.51
N GLY A 47 -5.73 1.91 17.30
CA GLY A 47 -6.99 2.39 16.72
C GLY A 47 -8.02 1.27 16.53
N LYS A 48 -7.62 0.15 15.92
CA LYS A 48 -8.49 -1.03 15.75
C LYS A 48 -8.77 -1.72 17.08
N ARG A 49 -7.82 -1.73 18.01
CA ARG A 49 -8.07 -2.24 19.36
C ARG A 49 -9.19 -1.48 20.06
N LEU A 50 -9.20 -0.14 19.95
CA LEU A 50 -10.25 0.70 20.55
C LEU A 50 -11.60 0.55 19.84
N LEU A 51 -11.62 0.33 18.52
CA LEU A 51 -12.86 0.23 17.74
C LEU A 51 -13.48 -1.17 17.77
N SER A 52 -12.68 -2.22 17.63
CA SER A 52 -13.13 -3.61 17.41
C SER A 52 -12.93 -4.51 18.62
N GLY A 53 -12.19 -4.07 19.64
CA GLY A 53 -11.97 -4.84 20.87
C GLY A 53 -11.09 -6.09 20.73
N HIS A 54 -10.57 -6.37 19.54
CA HIS A 54 -9.73 -7.53 19.24
C HIS A 54 -8.41 -7.10 18.60
N TRP A 55 -7.36 -7.91 18.74
CA TRP A 55 -6.07 -7.70 18.10
C TRP A 55 -6.01 -8.57 16.84
N ASN A 56 -6.07 -7.96 15.66
CA ASN A 56 -5.95 -8.67 14.39
C ASN A 56 -4.62 -8.31 13.72
N LEU A 57 -3.81 -9.34 13.43
CA LEU A 57 -2.50 -9.16 12.79
C LEU A 57 -2.63 -8.59 11.38
N THR A 58 -3.65 -9.02 10.62
CA THR A 58 -3.88 -8.58 9.25
C THR A 58 -4.14 -7.08 9.18
N ASP A 59 -4.94 -6.55 10.12
CA ASP A 59 -5.20 -5.11 10.21
C ASP A 59 -3.92 -4.30 10.47
N ILE A 60 -3.04 -4.80 11.35
CA ILE A 60 -1.77 -4.14 11.67
C ILE A 60 -0.85 -4.16 10.45
N CYS A 61 -0.76 -5.29 9.74
CA CYS A 61 0.00 -5.42 8.50
C CYS A 61 -0.53 -4.47 7.41
N ASN A 62 -1.84 -4.37 7.24
CA ASN A 62 -2.44 -3.43 6.28
C ASN A 62 -2.18 -1.98 6.68
N GLY A 63 -2.23 -1.66 7.97
CA GLY A 63 -1.83 -0.36 8.51
C GLY A 63 -0.37 0.01 8.21
N LEU A 64 0.55 -0.92 8.48
CA LEU A 64 1.97 -0.79 8.18
C LEU A 64 2.23 -0.56 6.68
N LEU A 65 1.58 -1.34 5.82
CA LEU A 65 1.66 -1.21 4.36
C LEU A 65 1.06 0.14 3.90
N GLY A 66 -0.03 0.60 4.51
CA GLY A 66 -0.61 1.92 4.27
C GLY A 66 0.35 3.07 4.61
N GLY A 67 1.11 2.95 5.71
CA GLY A 67 2.16 3.89 6.07
C GLY A 67 3.30 3.93 5.04
N PHE A 68 3.74 2.77 4.55
CA PHE A 68 4.73 2.70 3.46
C PHE A 68 4.20 3.31 2.16
N ALA A 69 2.95 3.04 1.80
CA ALA A 69 2.33 3.63 0.62
C ALA A 69 2.26 5.16 0.73
N ALA A 70 1.88 5.70 1.89
CA ALA A 70 1.79 7.14 2.12
C ALA A 70 3.15 7.85 2.06
N ILE A 71 4.21 7.30 2.66
CA ILE A 71 5.52 7.99 2.69
C ILE A 71 6.26 7.93 1.34
N THR A 72 5.86 7.04 0.43
CA THR A 72 6.57 6.76 -0.83
C THR A 72 6.80 8.01 -1.69
N SER A 73 5.86 8.95 -1.73
CA SER A 73 6.00 10.16 -2.56
C SER A 73 6.97 11.20 -1.97
N GLY A 74 7.24 11.14 -0.66
CA GLY A 74 7.96 12.18 0.08
C GLY A 74 9.17 11.71 0.87
N CYS A 75 9.49 10.42 0.91
CA CYS A 75 10.52 9.82 1.76
C CYS A 75 11.90 10.47 1.64
N SER A 76 12.27 10.99 0.46
CA SER A 76 13.55 11.66 0.24
C SER A 76 13.53 13.16 0.55
N VAL A 77 12.36 13.78 0.75
CA VAL A 77 12.20 15.25 0.84
C VAL A 77 11.52 15.75 2.11
N VAL A 78 11.16 14.86 3.03
CA VAL A 78 10.54 15.20 4.33
C VAL A 78 11.49 14.91 5.50
N ASP A 79 11.32 15.63 6.60
CA ASP A 79 12.05 15.38 7.84
C ASP A 79 11.56 14.09 8.54
N PRO A 80 12.43 13.35 9.27
CA PRO A 80 12.05 12.11 9.98
C PRO A 80 10.88 12.26 10.97
N TRP A 81 10.78 13.39 11.67
CA TRP A 81 9.66 13.65 12.58
C TRP A 81 8.33 13.77 11.83
N ALA A 82 8.34 14.34 10.62
CA ALA A 82 7.16 14.50 9.78
C ALA A 82 6.71 13.12 9.25
N ALA A 83 7.64 12.19 9.03
CA ALA A 83 7.32 10.83 8.61
C ALA A 83 6.46 10.07 9.65
N ILE A 84 6.67 10.30 10.94
CA ILE A 84 5.80 9.77 12.01
C ILE A 84 4.36 10.26 11.80
N ILE A 85 4.19 11.57 11.61
CA ILE A 85 2.86 12.18 11.43
C ILE A 85 2.20 11.64 10.16
N CYS A 86 2.97 11.46 9.08
CA CYS A 86 2.47 10.86 7.84
C CYS A 86 1.89 9.47 8.10
N GLY A 87 2.64 8.60 8.80
CA GLY A 87 2.22 7.25 9.15
C GLY A 87 0.99 7.23 10.06
N PHE A 88 0.97 8.07 11.10
CA PHE A 88 -0.17 8.21 11.99
C PHE A 88 -1.45 8.58 11.22
N VAL A 89 -1.40 9.61 10.37
CA VAL A 89 -2.58 10.02 9.59
C VAL A 89 -2.94 8.99 8.52
N ALA A 90 -1.96 8.31 7.91
CA ALA A 90 -2.21 7.26 6.93
C ALA A 90 -3.04 6.10 7.52
N ALA A 91 -2.80 5.71 8.78
CA ALA A 91 -3.61 4.72 9.46
C ALA A 91 -5.08 5.16 9.61
N TRP A 92 -5.34 6.43 9.93
CA TRP A 92 -6.69 6.98 9.99
C TRP A 92 -7.36 7.05 8.62
N VAL A 93 -6.61 7.43 7.59
CA VAL A 93 -7.09 7.41 6.20
C VAL A 93 -7.48 6.00 5.80
N LEU A 94 -6.65 4.99 6.09
CA LEU A 94 -6.97 3.59 5.82
C LEU A 94 -8.27 3.15 6.50
N MET A 95 -8.39 3.37 7.81
CA MET A 95 -9.60 3.02 8.56
C MET A 95 -10.85 3.75 8.03
N GLY A 96 -10.71 5.02 7.65
CA GLY A 96 -11.78 5.81 7.02
C GLY A 96 -12.19 5.26 5.65
N CYS A 97 -11.21 4.91 4.81
CA CYS A 97 -11.45 4.31 3.51
C CYS A 97 -12.10 2.92 3.62
N ASN A 98 -11.69 2.10 4.59
CA ASN A 98 -12.30 0.77 4.82
C ASN A 98 -13.78 0.92 5.22
N LYS A 99 -14.08 1.84 6.14
CA LYS A 99 -15.47 2.14 6.53
C LYS A 99 -16.30 2.71 5.38
N LEU A 100 -15.68 3.50 4.50
CA LEU A 100 -16.34 4.02 3.31
C LEU A 100 -16.62 2.90 2.29
N ALA A 101 -15.67 1.99 2.07
CA ALA A 101 -15.84 0.84 1.19
C ALA A 101 -16.97 -0.08 1.67
N GLU A 102 -17.03 -0.35 2.98
CA GLU A 102 -18.13 -1.10 3.62
C GLU A 102 -19.49 -0.43 3.36
N LYS A 103 -19.57 0.90 3.57
CA LYS A 103 -20.80 1.67 3.33
C LYS A 103 -21.24 1.66 1.86
N LEU A 104 -20.28 1.66 0.94
CA LEU A 104 -20.53 1.62 -0.50
C LEU A 104 -20.74 0.20 -1.04
N LYS A 105 -20.66 -0.83 -0.18
CA LYS A 105 -20.69 -2.26 -0.57
C LYS A 105 -19.66 -2.60 -1.65
N TYR A 106 -18.50 -1.94 -1.55
CA TYR A 106 -17.36 -2.19 -2.42
C TYR A 106 -16.50 -3.27 -1.78
N ASP A 107 -16.55 -4.48 -2.37
CA ASP A 107 -15.86 -5.66 -1.88
C ASP A 107 -14.47 -5.78 -2.53
N ASP A 108 -13.49 -5.14 -1.89
CA ASP A 108 -12.07 -5.27 -2.23
C ASP A 108 -11.41 -6.22 -1.22
N PRO A 109 -11.18 -7.49 -1.58
CA PRO A 109 -10.73 -8.52 -0.64
C PRO A 109 -9.32 -8.27 -0.12
N LEU A 110 -8.53 -7.43 -0.79
CA LEU A 110 -7.15 -7.09 -0.41
C LEU A 110 -7.02 -5.68 0.16
N GLU A 111 -8.13 -4.93 0.25
CA GLU A 111 -8.14 -3.50 0.60
C GLU A 111 -7.18 -2.66 -0.29
N ALA A 112 -6.94 -3.09 -1.53
CA ALA A 112 -5.92 -2.51 -2.39
C ALA A 112 -6.25 -1.06 -2.78
N ALA A 113 -7.53 -0.76 -3.05
CA ALA A 113 -7.98 0.59 -3.37
C ALA A 113 -7.86 1.54 -2.16
N GLN A 114 -8.20 1.06 -0.96
CA GLN A 114 -8.12 1.82 0.29
C GLN A 114 -6.66 2.11 0.65
N LEU A 115 -5.80 1.11 0.53
CA LEU A 115 -4.38 1.20 0.87
C LEU A 115 -3.60 2.01 -0.16
N HIS A 116 -3.64 1.62 -1.44
CA HIS A 116 -2.84 2.30 -2.46
C HIS A 116 -3.51 3.58 -2.97
N GLY A 117 -4.82 3.54 -3.20
CA GLY A 117 -5.57 4.71 -3.66
C GLY A 117 -5.75 5.74 -2.54
N GLY A 118 -6.26 5.32 -1.38
CA GLY A 118 -6.48 6.19 -0.22
C GLY A 118 -5.18 6.69 0.41
N CYS A 119 -4.39 5.80 1.00
CA CYS A 119 -3.16 6.20 1.69
C CYS A 119 -2.11 6.77 0.73
N GLY A 120 -2.04 6.28 -0.51
CA GLY A 120 -1.16 6.86 -1.54
C GLY A 120 -1.55 8.29 -1.93
N SER A 121 -2.85 8.60 -2.06
CA SER A 121 -3.32 9.97 -2.29
C SER A 121 -2.99 10.89 -1.11
N TRP A 122 -3.15 10.39 0.12
CA TRP A 122 -2.70 11.10 1.32
C TRP A 122 -1.20 11.39 1.27
N GLY A 123 -0.37 10.43 0.86
CA GLY A 123 1.06 10.61 0.69
C GLY A 123 1.45 11.75 -0.24
N ILE A 124 0.79 11.81 -1.41
CA ILE A 124 1.01 12.87 -2.39
C ILE A 124 0.68 14.25 -1.79
N ILE A 125 -0.45 14.36 -1.09
CA ILE A 125 -0.85 15.60 -0.40
C ILE A 125 0.17 15.93 0.71
N PHE A 126 0.55 14.95 1.53
CA PHE A 126 1.49 15.12 2.63
C PHE A 126 2.84 15.66 2.14
N THR A 127 3.34 15.14 1.02
CA THR A 127 4.58 15.60 0.39
C THR A 127 4.47 17.06 -0.04
N ALA A 128 3.33 17.46 -0.62
CA ALA A 128 3.07 18.84 -0.98
C ALA A 128 2.97 19.81 0.21
N LEU A 129 2.71 19.29 1.41
CA LEU A 129 2.66 20.09 2.64
C LEU A 129 4.05 20.21 3.30
N PHE A 130 4.78 19.11 3.42
CA PHE A 130 5.97 18.99 4.27
C PHE A 130 7.31 18.88 3.53
N ALA A 131 7.34 18.92 2.19
CA ALA A 131 8.60 18.90 1.44
C ALA A 131 9.50 20.09 1.81
N LYS A 132 10.73 19.81 2.26
CA LYS A 132 11.69 20.84 2.69
C LYS A 132 12.53 21.32 1.52
N LYS A 133 12.67 22.65 1.37
CA LYS A 133 13.44 23.27 0.28
C LYS A 133 14.84 22.66 0.12
N ALA A 134 15.61 22.59 1.21
CA ALA A 134 16.97 22.06 1.20
C ALA A 134 17.04 20.61 0.67
N TYR A 135 16.04 19.78 0.99
CA TYR A 135 16.00 18.38 0.56
C TYR A 135 15.52 18.24 -0.88
N VAL A 136 14.60 19.09 -1.32
CA VAL A 136 14.16 19.15 -2.71
C VAL A 136 15.32 19.58 -3.61
N ASP A 137 16.08 20.60 -3.21
CA ASP A 137 17.24 21.10 -3.97
C ASP A 137 18.38 20.07 -4.01
N GLU A 138 18.58 19.31 -2.93
CA GLU A 138 19.55 18.22 -2.83
C GLU A 138 19.20 17.03 -3.74
N VAL A 139 17.95 16.56 -3.69
CA VAL A 139 17.49 15.38 -4.45
C VAL A 139 17.26 15.69 -5.92
N TYR A 140 16.73 16.88 -6.22
CA TYR A 140 16.34 17.26 -7.57
C TYR A 140 17.16 18.44 -8.10
N SER A 141 18.47 18.26 -8.13
CA SER A 141 19.40 19.22 -8.71
C SER A 141 19.08 19.51 -10.19
N GLY A 142 19.26 20.77 -10.61
CA GLY A 142 19.16 21.16 -12.03
C GLY A 142 18.11 22.23 -12.38
N GLN A 143 17.29 22.70 -11.43
CA GLN A 143 16.45 23.88 -11.65
C GLN A 143 16.48 24.81 -10.43
N PRO A 144 16.82 26.11 -10.59
CA PRO A 144 16.76 27.05 -9.49
C PRO A 144 15.32 27.30 -9.06
N ASN A 145 15.09 27.39 -7.75
CA ASN A 145 13.82 27.79 -7.13
C ASN A 145 12.64 26.83 -7.39
N ARG A 146 12.85 25.52 -7.20
CA ARG A 146 11.76 24.53 -7.26
C ARG A 146 10.71 24.79 -6.18
N PRO A 147 9.42 24.61 -6.47
CA PRO A 147 8.37 24.62 -5.45
C PRO A 147 8.62 23.54 -4.39
N TYR A 148 8.41 23.90 -3.13
CA TYR A 148 8.52 22.99 -1.98
C TYR A 148 7.25 23.10 -1.11
N GLY A 149 7.25 22.40 0.02
CA GLY A 149 6.07 22.20 0.86
C GLY A 149 5.39 23.50 1.30
N LEU A 150 4.06 23.53 1.26
CA LEU A 150 3.26 24.69 1.67
C LEU A 150 3.58 25.12 3.10
N LEU A 151 3.64 24.17 4.04
CA LEU A 151 3.92 24.42 5.46
C LEU A 151 5.39 24.72 5.74
N MET A 152 6.27 24.46 4.77
CA MET A 152 7.70 24.79 4.84
C MET A 152 8.00 26.18 4.29
N GLY A 153 6.99 26.91 3.79
CA GLY A 153 7.11 28.24 3.20
C GLY A 153 7.22 28.27 1.67
N GLY A 154 6.94 27.15 0.98
CA GLY A 154 7.09 27.00 -0.48
C GLY A 154 5.90 27.48 -1.31
N GLY A 155 4.85 27.98 -0.64
CA GLY A 155 3.62 28.46 -1.28
C GLY A 155 2.70 27.34 -1.76
N GLY A 156 1.58 27.72 -2.39
CA GLY A 156 0.53 26.78 -2.82
C GLY A 156 0.80 26.05 -4.14
N LYS A 157 1.89 26.36 -4.85
CA LYS A 157 2.16 25.83 -6.19
C LYS A 157 2.35 24.31 -6.18
N LEU A 158 3.12 23.78 -5.23
CA LEU A 158 3.37 22.34 -5.13
C LEU A 158 2.09 21.58 -4.78
N LEU A 159 1.28 22.12 -3.86
CA LEU A 159 -0.01 21.54 -3.48
C LEU A 159 -0.98 21.50 -4.66
N ALA A 160 -1.12 22.60 -5.40
CA ALA A 160 -1.96 22.64 -6.59
C ALA A 160 -1.51 21.61 -7.63
N ALA A 161 -0.20 21.51 -7.90
CA ALA A 161 0.35 20.54 -8.84
C ALA A 161 0.07 19.08 -8.40
N HIS A 162 0.22 18.78 -7.11
CA HIS A 162 -0.03 17.44 -6.56
C HIS A 162 -1.53 17.08 -6.56
N LEU A 163 -2.43 18.03 -6.33
CA LEU A 163 -3.87 17.79 -6.44
C LEU A 163 -4.27 17.50 -7.90
N VAL A 164 -3.76 18.28 -8.85
CA VAL A 164 -3.94 18.01 -10.28
C VAL A 164 -3.36 16.64 -10.64
N GLN A 165 -2.18 16.30 -10.11
CA GLN A 165 -1.57 14.99 -10.33
C GLN A 165 -2.46 13.83 -9.85
N ILE A 166 -3.08 13.93 -8.67
CA ILE A 166 -4.01 12.90 -8.17
C ILE A 166 -5.19 12.74 -9.15
N VAL A 167 -5.82 13.85 -9.55
CA VAL A 167 -6.96 13.82 -10.49
C VAL A 167 -6.56 13.20 -11.82
N VAL A 168 -5.40 13.57 -12.36
CA VAL A 168 -4.89 13.02 -13.62
C VAL A 168 -4.58 11.53 -13.49
N ILE A 169 -3.98 11.08 -12.39
CA ILE A 169 -3.70 9.64 -12.16
C ILE A 169 -5.01 8.86 -12.06
N VAL A 170 -5.97 9.35 -11.28
CA VAL A 170 -7.29 8.71 -11.15
C VAL A 170 -7.97 8.64 -12.51
N GLY A 171 -8.04 9.76 -13.24
CA GLY A 171 -8.66 9.79 -14.57
C GLY A 171 -7.97 8.85 -15.57
N PHE A 172 -6.64 8.83 -15.61
CA PHE A 172 -5.88 7.96 -16.51
C PHE A 172 -6.06 6.48 -16.17
N VAL A 173 -5.96 6.10 -14.90
CA VAL A 173 -6.12 4.71 -14.46
C VAL A 173 -7.56 4.25 -14.68
N SER A 174 -8.56 5.05 -14.31
CA SER A 174 -9.97 4.73 -14.53
C SER A 174 -10.30 4.59 -16.01
N LEU A 175 -9.75 5.45 -16.87
CA LEU A 175 -9.98 5.36 -18.31
C LEU A 175 -9.33 4.11 -18.91
N THR A 176 -8.05 3.87 -18.62
CA THR A 176 -7.29 2.76 -19.22
C THR A 176 -7.72 1.40 -18.69
N MET A 177 -7.70 1.21 -17.37
CA MET A 177 -8.09 -0.06 -16.74
C MET A 177 -9.60 -0.27 -16.80
N GLY A 178 -10.40 0.79 -16.67
CA GLY A 178 -11.85 0.68 -16.82
C GLY A 178 -12.24 0.22 -18.23
N THR A 179 -11.60 0.75 -19.28
CA THR A 179 -11.85 0.29 -20.66
C THR A 179 -11.42 -1.16 -20.85
N LEU A 180 -10.23 -1.54 -20.35
CA LEU A 180 -9.74 -2.91 -20.42
C LEU A 180 -10.69 -3.90 -19.73
N PHE A 181 -11.04 -3.66 -18.47
CA PHE A 181 -11.91 -4.54 -17.71
C PHE A 181 -13.33 -4.56 -18.25
N PHE A 182 -13.84 -3.44 -18.77
CA PHE A 182 -15.14 -3.41 -19.45
C PHE A 182 -15.15 -4.31 -20.68
N LEU A 183 -14.10 -4.25 -21.52
CA LEU A 183 -13.98 -5.10 -22.70
C LEU A 183 -13.86 -6.58 -22.31
N LEU A 184 -12.99 -6.92 -21.35
CA LEU A 184 -12.84 -8.29 -20.85
C LEU A 184 -14.13 -8.83 -20.23
N HIS A 185 -14.89 -7.99 -19.54
CA HIS A 185 -16.20 -8.35 -19.01
C HIS A 185 -17.19 -8.65 -20.14
N LYS A 186 -17.21 -7.84 -21.21
CA LYS A 186 -18.06 -8.09 -22.39
C LYS A 186 -17.69 -9.39 -23.11
N LEU A 187 -16.42 -9.76 -23.12
CA LEU A 187 -15.92 -11.02 -23.66
C LEU A 187 -16.14 -12.21 -22.72
N LYS A 188 -16.72 -12.01 -21.53
CA LYS A 188 -16.93 -13.03 -20.48
C LYS A 188 -15.63 -13.74 -20.04
N LEU A 189 -14.49 -13.04 -20.09
CA LEU A 189 -13.18 -13.59 -19.73
C LEU A 189 -12.73 -13.21 -18.31
N LEU A 190 -13.42 -12.27 -17.64
CA LEU A 190 -12.91 -11.65 -16.42
C LEU A 190 -13.29 -12.38 -15.12
N ARG A 191 -14.49 -12.98 -15.06
CA ARG A 191 -15.00 -13.65 -13.86
C ARG A 191 -15.50 -15.04 -14.23
N ILE A 192 -15.08 -16.03 -13.44
CA ILE A 192 -15.55 -17.42 -13.55
C ILE A 192 -17.04 -17.52 -13.21
N SER A 193 -17.67 -18.63 -13.56
CA SER A 193 -19.07 -18.86 -13.21
C SER A 193 -19.24 -18.99 -11.69
N SER A 194 -20.40 -18.63 -11.16
CA SER A 194 -20.68 -18.73 -9.71
C SER A 194 -20.62 -20.17 -9.19
N GLU A 195 -20.89 -21.16 -10.06
CA GLU A 195 -20.74 -22.57 -9.73
C GLU A 195 -19.27 -22.95 -9.54
N GLU A 196 -18.38 -22.50 -10.43
CA GLU A 196 -16.93 -22.69 -10.29
C GLU A 196 -16.36 -21.91 -9.10
N GLU A 197 -16.87 -20.71 -8.83
CA GLU A 197 -16.48 -19.88 -7.68
C GLU A 197 -16.83 -20.59 -6.36
N MET A 198 -17.99 -21.27 -6.28
CA MET A 198 -18.38 -22.07 -5.11
C MET A 198 -17.58 -23.38 -4.98
N ALA A 199 -17.24 -24.03 -6.09
CA ALA A 199 -16.43 -25.25 -6.08
C ALA A 199 -14.96 -24.99 -5.69
N GLY A 200 -14.49 -23.75 -5.87
CA GLY A 200 -13.14 -23.31 -5.57
C GLY A 200 -12.22 -23.45 -6.78
N MET A 201 -11.47 -22.37 -7.08
CA MET A 201 -10.57 -22.29 -8.25
C MET A 201 -9.45 -23.33 -8.25
N ASP A 202 -9.08 -23.86 -7.08
CA ASP A 202 -8.08 -24.92 -6.97
C ASP A 202 -8.59 -26.20 -7.66
N VAL A 203 -9.84 -26.57 -7.39
CA VAL A 203 -10.45 -27.79 -7.95
C VAL A 203 -10.80 -27.59 -9.42
N THR A 204 -11.38 -26.45 -9.77
CA THR A 204 -11.91 -26.22 -11.14
C THR A 204 -10.83 -25.84 -12.15
N SER A 205 -9.83 -25.07 -11.74
CA SER A 205 -8.80 -24.53 -12.65
C SER A 205 -7.42 -25.17 -12.48
N HIS A 206 -7.13 -25.78 -11.32
CA HIS A 206 -5.81 -26.34 -11.01
C HIS A 206 -5.82 -27.86 -10.77
N GLY A 207 -6.98 -28.52 -10.89
CA GLY A 207 -7.11 -29.98 -10.93
C GLY A 207 -6.92 -30.70 -9.60
N GLY A 208 -6.97 -29.99 -8.48
CA GLY A 208 -6.84 -30.59 -7.14
C GLY A 208 -6.88 -29.55 -6.02
N LEU A 209 -7.07 -30.00 -4.78
CA LEU A 209 -7.03 -29.12 -3.61
C LEU A 209 -5.58 -28.64 -3.35
N ALA A 210 -5.39 -27.35 -3.09
CA ALA A 210 -4.07 -26.81 -2.71
C ALA A 210 -3.56 -27.39 -1.37
N TYR A 211 -4.48 -27.79 -0.49
CA TYR A 211 -4.19 -28.41 0.80
C TYR A 211 -5.00 -29.67 0.99
N VAL A 212 -4.36 -30.75 1.43
CA VAL A 212 -5.05 -31.95 1.90
C VAL A 212 -5.45 -31.71 3.35
N TYR A 213 -6.72 -31.42 3.58
CA TYR A 213 -7.28 -31.45 4.93
C TYR A 213 -7.45 -32.92 5.31
N SER A 214 -6.55 -33.46 6.14
CA SER A 214 -6.86 -34.70 6.84
C SER A 214 -7.92 -34.35 7.89
N GLU A 215 -9.20 -34.58 7.59
CA GLU A 215 -10.04 -35.10 8.66
C GLU A 215 -9.38 -36.41 9.11
N GLU A 216 -9.35 -36.67 10.41
CA GLU A 216 -8.89 -37.94 10.97
C GLU A 216 -9.82 -39.09 10.55
N CYS A 217 -10.01 -39.33 9.25
CA CYS A 217 -10.46 -40.60 8.73
C CYS A 217 -9.24 -41.52 8.73
N ASN A 218 -9.29 -42.48 9.64
CA ASN A 218 -8.31 -43.52 9.92
C ASN A 218 -8.14 -44.53 8.76
N ASP A 219 -8.00 -44.05 7.52
CA ASP A 219 -7.88 -44.88 6.33
C ASP A 219 -6.48 -44.73 5.70
N PRO A 220 -5.57 -45.70 5.91
CA PRO A 220 -4.14 -45.59 5.59
C PRO A 220 -3.81 -45.59 4.08
N ALA A 221 -4.81 -45.56 3.20
CA ALA A 221 -4.62 -45.70 1.75
C ALA A 221 -4.41 -44.36 0.98
N MET A 222 -4.55 -43.20 1.62
CA MET A 222 -4.54 -41.88 0.95
C MET A 222 -3.31 -40.99 1.22
N LEU A 223 -2.25 -41.52 1.84
CA LEU A 223 -1.04 -40.76 2.12
C LEU A 223 -0.12 -40.64 0.89
N LYS A 224 -0.29 -39.57 0.10
CA LYS A 224 0.78 -39.02 -0.76
C LYS A 224 1.45 -37.83 -0.06
N PRO A 225 2.75 -37.58 -0.29
CA PRO A 225 3.52 -36.61 0.50
C PRO A 225 3.15 -35.17 0.10
N GLY A 226 2.24 -34.57 0.85
CA GLY A 226 1.92 -33.14 0.84
C GLY A 226 2.20 -32.51 2.20
N PHE A 227 2.49 -31.21 2.23
CA PHE A 227 2.79 -30.48 3.46
C PHE A 227 1.52 -30.28 4.30
N VAL A 228 1.52 -30.80 5.52
CA VAL A 228 0.37 -30.86 6.44
C VAL A 228 0.28 -29.58 7.27
N VAL A 229 -0.88 -28.93 7.28
CA VAL A 229 -1.17 -27.78 8.16
C VAL A 229 -2.39 -28.10 9.03
N SER A 230 -2.22 -28.04 10.34
CA SER A 230 -3.30 -28.27 11.32
C SER A 230 -4.20 -27.04 11.46
N ARG A 231 -5.52 -27.27 11.53
CA ARG A 231 -6.53 -26.22 11.72
C ARG A 231 -6.67 -25.93 13.22
N THR A 232 -6.36 -24.71 13.66
CA THR A 232 -6.75 -24.25 15.01
C THR A 232 -8.18 -23.72 14.95
N ALA A 233 -9.13 -24.50 15.46
CA ALA A 233 -10.51 -24.05 15.62
C ALA A 233 -10.58 -22.94 16.69
N PRO A 234 -11.44 -21.91 16.54
CA PRO A 234 -11.74 -21.00 17.63
C PRO A 234 -12.49 -21.78 18.74
N PRO A 235 -12.24 -21.47 20.04
CA PRO A 235 -12.90 -22.16 21.14
C PRO A 235 -14.42 -21.95 21.03
N SER A 236 -15.17 -23.05 21.11
CA SER A 236 -16.63 -22.98 21.13
C SER A 236 -17.08 -22.20 22.37
N SER A 237 -17.91 -21.18 22.15
CA SER A 237 -18.68 -20.56 23.20
C SER A 237 -19.69 -21.58 23.71
N ALA A 238 -19.44 -22.14 24.90
CA ALA A 238 -20.46 -22.81 25.68
C ALA A 238 -21.41 -21.74 26.24
N VAL A 239 -22.67 -21.81 25.79
CA VAL A 239 -23.97 -21.74 26.51
C VAL A 239 -25.02 -21.30 25.50
#